data_AF-A0A3D0NNV6-F1
#
_entry.id   AF-A0A3D0NNV6-F1
#
_cell.length_a   1.000
_cell.length_b   1.000
_cell.length_c   1.000
_cell.angle_alpha   90.00
_cell.angle_beta   90.00
_cell.angle_gamma   90.00
#
_symmetry.space_group_name_H-M   'P 1'
#
loop_
_entity.id
_entity.type
_entity.pdbx_description
1 polymer ?
#
loop_
_entity_poly.entity_id
_entity_poly.type
_entity_poly.pdbx_seq_one_letter_code
_entity_poly.pdbx_strand_id
1 'polypeptide(L)'
;VISSAVDGWRRVVVTATELGIPIPGFSSALSYYDGLRSERLPAALIQGQRDFFGAHTYGRTDAAPEARFHTLWSGDRHEVQA
;
A
#
# COMPACT_ATOMS: atom_id res chain seq x y z
N VAL A 1 22.65 2.90 -10.71
CA VAL A 1 23.24 1.80 -9.92
C VAL A 1 22.18 0.81 -9.46
N ILE A 2 21.14 1.21 -8.71
CA ILE A 2 20.06 0.28 -8.30
C ILE A 2 19.21 -0.17 -9.50
N SER A 3 18.86 0.76 -10.40
CA SER A 3 18.08 0.47 -11.61
C SER A 3 18.70 -0.61 -12.51
N SER A 4 20.03 -0.69 -12.59
CA SER A 4 20.73 -1.72 -13.37
C SER A 4 20.79 -3.08 -12.68
N ALA A 5 20.50 -3.16 -11.38
CA ALA A 5 20.56 -4.39 -10.60
C ALA A 5 19.18 -5.01 -10.31
N VAL A 6 18.09 -4.24 -10.47
CA VAL A 6 16.73 -4.64 -10.04
C VAL A 6 16.25 -5.93 -10.71
N ASP A 7 16.53 -6.12 -12.00
CA ASP A 7 16.09 -7.31 -12.73
C ASP A 7 16.79 -8.58 -12.26
N GLY A 8 18.10 -8.48 -11.97
CA GLY A 8 18.87 -9.58 -11.37
C GLY A 8 18.36 -9.92 -9.98
N TRP A 9 18.08 -8.89 -9.18
CA TRP A 9 17.53 -9.06 -7.84
C TRP A 9 16.16 -9.76 -7.87
N ARG A 10 15.26 -9.37 -8.78
CA ARG A 10 13.96 -10.05 -8.98
C ARG A 10 14.13 -11.52 -9.32
N ARG A 11 15.04 -11.86 -10.24
CA ARG A 11 15.32 -13.27 -10.59
C ARG A 11 15.77 -14.08 -9.38
N VAL A 12 16.67 -13.53 -8.56
CA VAL A 12 17.12 -14.20 -7.32
C VAL A 12 15.94 -14.43 -6.37
N VAL A 13 15.07 -13.43 -6.18
CA VAL A 13 13.89 -13.56 -5.30
C VAL A 13 12.93 -14.63 -5.79
N VAL A 14 12.63 -14.68 -7.09
CA VAL A 14 11.75 -15.68 -7.70
C VAL A 14 12.33 -17.08 -7.53
N THR A 15 13.56 -17.30 -8.00
CA THR A 15 14.19 -18.63 -7.95
C THR A 15 14.35 -19.14 -6.51
N ALA A 16 14.78 -18.29 -5.57
CA ALA A 16 14.89 -18.70 -4.17
C ALA A 16 13.53 -19.09 -3.57
N THR A 17 12.46 -18.38 -3.93
CA THR A 17 11.10 -18.70 -3.47
C THR A 17 10.62 -20.04 -4.03
N GLU A 18 10.83 -20.30 -5.32
CA GLU A 18 10.48 -21.58 -5.97
C GLU A 18 11.23 -22.78 -5.36
N LEU A 19 12.48 -22.56 -4.96
CA LEU A 19 13.33 -23.57 -4.31
C LEU A 19 13.07 -23.71 -2.80
N GLY A 20 12.20 -22.89 -2.21
CA GLY A 20 11.94 -22.91 -0.77
C GLY A 20 13.10 -22.40 0.10
N ILE A 21 14.00 -21.58 -0.46
CA ILE A 21 15.17 -21.03 0.25
C ILE A 21 14.77 -19.73 0.98
N PRO A 22 15.00 -19.63 2.30
CA PRO A 22 14.63 -18.42 3.05
C PRO A 22 15.54 -17.24 2.67
N ILE A 23 14.92 -16.17 2.17
CA ILE A 23 15.61 -14.95 1.70
C ILE A 23 15.01 -13.65 2.29
N PRO A 24 14.81 -13.55 3.62
CA PRO A 24 14.04 -12.45 4.22
C PRO A 24 14.61 -11.06 3.94
N GLY A 25 15.94 -10.92 3.88
CA GLY A 25 16.58 -9.65 3.55
C GLY A 25 16.37 -9.23 2.09
N PHE A 26 16.51 -10.17 1.15
CA PHE A 26 16.37 -9.90 -0.28
C PHE A 26 14.92 -9.57 -0.65
N SER A 27 13.95 -10.33 -0.14
CA SER A 27 12.54 -10.09 -0.45
C SER A 27 11.98 -8.84 0.22
N SER A 28 12.38 -8.56 1.48
CA SER A 28 11.97 -7.36 2.21
C SER A 28 12.52 -6.09 1.58
N ALA A 29 13.83 -6.06 1.27
CA ALA A 29 14.42 -4.88 0.65
C ALA A 29 13.86 -4.63 -0.77
N LEU A 30 13.50 -5.68 -1.53
CA LEU A 30 12.86 -5.52 -2.84
C LEU A 30 11.46 -4.93 -2.70
N SER A 31 10.68 -5.44 -1.74
CA SER A 31 9.35 -4.91 -1.40
C SER A 31 9.43 -3.45 -0.96
N TYR A 32 10.42 -3.08 -0.15
CA TYR A 32 10.64 -1.69 0.25
C TYR A 32 10.99 -0.79 -0.94
N TYR A 33 11.92 -1.23 -1.80
CA TYR A 33 12.29 -0.48 -3.00
C TYR A 33 11.08 -0.25 -3.92
N ASP A 34 10.29 -1.30 -4.17
CA ASP A 34 9.08 -1.21 -4.99
C ASP A 34 8.02 -0.33 -4.33
N GLY A 35 7.90 -0.39 -3.01
CA GLY A 35 7.01 0.50 -2.26
C GLY A 35 7.41 1.96 -2.37
N LEU A 36 8.69 2.28 -2.18
CA LEU A 36 9.20 3.65 -2.18
C LEU A 36 9.04 4.35 -3.53
N ARG A 37 9.21 3.63 -4.64
CA ARG A 37 9.11 4.20 -5.99
C ARG A 37 7.67 4.25 -6.53
N SER A 38 6.71 3.68 -5.80
CA SER A 38 5.31 3.64 -6.23
C SER A 38 4.61 4.93 -5.81
N GLU A 39 4.11 5.69 -6.78
CA GLU A 39 3.34 6.92 -6.52
C GLU A 39 2.07 6.64 -5.68
N ARG A 40 1.45 5.48 -5.91
CA ARG A 40 0.21 5.07 -5.23
C ARG A 40 0.34 3.65 -4.70
N LEU A 41 0.15 3.51 -3.40
CA LEU A 41 0.12 2.23 -2.69
C LEU A 41 -1.31 1.81 -2.35
N PRO A 42 -1.55 0.51 -2.08
CA PRO A 42 -2.87 0.01 -1.67
C PRO A 42 -3.31 0.47 -0.26
N ALA A 43 -2.57 1.37 0.40
CA ALA A 43 -2.90 1.91 1.72
C ALA A 43 -4.28 2.58 1.79
N ALA A 44 -4.85 3.00 0.64
CA ALA A 44 -6.23 3.47 0.56
C ALA A 44 -7.25 2.42 1.05
N LEU A 45 -6.98 1.12 0.84
CA LEU A 45 -7.85 0.06 1.35
C LEU A 45 -7.80 -0.01 2.88
N ILE A 46 -6.61 0.13 3.48
CA ILE A 46 -6.46 0.18 4.95
C ILE A 46 -7.21 1.38 5.50
N GLN A 47 -7.13 2.54 4.85
CA GLN A 47 -7.89 3.72 5.24
C GLN A 47 -9.41 3.48 5.17
N GLY A 48 -9.91 2.89 4.08
CA GLY A 48 -11.31 2.52 3.95
C GLY A 48 -11.76 1.50 5.02
N GLN A 49 -10.94 0.50 5.33
CA GLN A 49 -11.21 -0.45 6.41
C GLN A 49 -11.32 0.27 7.76
N ARG A 50 -10.33 1.11 8.10
CA ARG A 50 -10.31 1.89 9.36
C ARG A 50 -11.54 2.77 9.51
N ASP A 51 -11.99 3.36 8.41
CA ASP A 51 -13.21 4.14 8.40
C ASP A 51 -14.47 3.27 8.55
N PHE A 52 -14.51 2.13 7.85
CA PHE A 52 -15.62 1.17 7.93
C PHE A 52 -15.85 0.63 9.34
N PHE A 53 -14.81 0.14 10.02
CA PHE A 53 -14.97 -0.51 11.33
C PHE A 53 -14.91 0.45 12.52
N GLY A 54 -14.38 1.66 12.33
CA GLY A 54 -13.99 2.54 13.44
C GLY A 54 -14.26 4.02 13.25
N ALA A 55 -14.91 4.43 12.16
CA ALA A 55 -15.19 5.84 11.85
C ALA A 55 -13.93 6.73 11.93
N HIS A 56 -12.77 6.17 11.58
CA HIS A 56 -11.47 6.86 11.68
C HIS A 56 -11.22 7.92 10.61
N THR A 57 -12.14 8.08 9.65
CA THR A 57 -12.03 8.97 8.49
C THR A 57 -10.87 8.61 7.54
N TYR A 58 -10.88 9.18 6.34
CA TYR A 58 -9.78 9.14 5.40
C TYR A 58 -9.64 10.45 4.61
N GLY A 59 -8.50 10.65 3.96
CA GLY A 59 -8.30 11.75 3.02
C GLY A 59 -8.55 11.30 1.58
N ARG A 60 -8.89 12.25 0.70
CA ARG A 60 -9.03 12.01 -0.74
C ARG A 60 -7.89 12.67 -1.52
N THR A 61 -7.53 12.09 -2.66
CA THR A 61 -6.45 12.60 -3.52
C THR A 61 -6.83 13.84 -4.33
N ASP A 62 -8.12 14.16 -4.38
CA ASP A 62 -8.71 15.30 -5.09
C ASP A 62 -9.20 16.41 -4.14
N ALA A 63 -8.87 16.32 -2.85
CA ALA A 63 -9.26 17.28 -1.83
C ALA A 63 -8.04 17.92 -1.16
N ALA A 64 -8.27 18.96 -0.35
CA ALA A 64 -7.21 19.57 0.44
C ALA A 64 -6.56 18.53 1.39
N PRO A 65 -5.23 18.56 1.61
CA PRO A 65 -4.52 17.55 2.40
C PRO A 65 -5.04 17.34 3.84
N GLU A 66 -5.63 18.38 4.42
CA GLU A 66 -6.24 18.40 5.75
C GLU A 66 -7.69 17.90 5.76
N ALA A 67 -8.38 17.85 4.62
CA ALA A 67 -9.76 17.42 4.54
C ALA A 67 -9.91 15.94 4.92
N ARG A 68 -10.94 15.63 5.71
CA ARG A 68 -11.26 14.27 6.17
C ARG A 68 -12.68 13.93 5.80
N PHE A 69 -12.88 12.67 5.46
CA PHE A 69 -14.13 12.14 4.98
C PHE A 69 -14.46 10.87 5.75
N HIS A 70 -15.74 10.71 6.11
CA HIS A 70 -16.29 9.49 6.66
C HIS A 70 -17.39 9.00 5.73
N THR A 71 -17.33 7.74 5.30
CA THR A 71 -18.45 7.13 4.57
C THR A 71 -19.37 6.45 5.57
N LEU A 72 -20.69 6.65 5.43
CA LEU A 72 -21.69 5.93 6.23
C LEU A 72 -21.88 4.51 5.69
N TRP A 73 -20.85 3.67 5.85
CA TRP A 73 -20.76 2.35 5.21
C TRP A 73 -21.92 1.40 5.52
N SER A 74 -22.41 1.42 6.76
CA SER A 74 -23.54 0.61 7.23
C SER A 74 -24.91 1.25 6.95
N GLY A 75 -24.91 2.50 6.50
CA GLY A 75 -26.12 3.24 6.12
C GLY A 75 -26.33 3.21 4.61
N ASP A 76 -26.66 4.38 4.07
CA ASP A 76 -26.85 4.62 2.63
C ASP A 76 -25.53 4.83 1.86
N ARG A 77 -24.38 4.73 2.56
CA ARG A 77 -23.03 4.87 1.99
C ARG A 77 -22.73 6.25 1.44
N HIS A 78 -23.44 7.28 1.87
CA HIS A 78 -23.02 8.64 1.55
C HIS A 78 -21.74 9.01 2.32
N GLU A 79 -20.93 9.87 1.72
CA GLU A 79 -19.72 10.41 2.32
C GLU A 79 -20.03 11.77 2.96
N VAL A 80 -19.57 11.97 4.19
CA VAL A 80 -19.63 13.24 4.90
C VAL A 80 -18.23 13.78 5.12
N GLN A 81 -18.06 15.10 5.05
CA GLN A 81 -16.83 15.75 5.47
C GLN A 81 -16.83 15.87 6.99
N ALA A 82 -15.78 15.33 7.63
CA ALA A 82 -15.61 15.27 9.08
C ALA A 82 -14.78 16.44 9.62
#